data_AF-A0A5M4AN78-F1
#
_entry.id   AF-A0A5M4AN78-F1
#
_cell.length_a   1.000
_cell.length_b   1.000
_cell.length_c   1.000
_cell.angle_alpha   90.00
_cell.angle_beta   90.00
_cell.angle_gamma   90.00
#
_symmetry.space_group_name_H-M   'P 1'
#
loop_
_entity.id
_entity.type
_entity.pdbx_description
1 polymer ?
#
loop_
_entity_poly.entity_id
_entity_poly.type
_entity_poly.pdbx_seq_one_letter_code
_entity_poly.pdbx_strand_id
1 'polypeptide(L)' 'MFFPPAGFIIGPFAGAIIGEMYAGKRSKEMFRAGLGSFIGFLVATFIKILISGTMFFLFFKGLF' A
#
# COMPACT_ATOMS: atom_id res chain seq x y z
N MET A 1 -8.06 -21.17 -3.75
CA MET A 1 -6.60 -20.98 -3.58
C MET A 1 -6.10 -20.14 -4.74
N PHE A 2 -6.00 -18.81 -4.61
CA PHE A 2 -5.55 -17.98 -5.73
C PHE A 2 -4.78 -16.75 -5.20
N PHE A 3 -3.46 -16.81 -5.31
CA PHE A 3 -2.51 -15.69 -5.34
C PHE A 3 -2.52 -14.64 -4.20
N PRO A 4 -2.27 -15.03 -2.93
CA PRO A 4 -2.08 -14.07 -1.85
C PRO A 4 -0.91 -13.06 -2.06
N PRO A 5 0.30 -13.44 -2.53
CA PRO A 5 1.39 -12.46 -2.67
C PRO A 5 1.28 -11.64 -3.96
N ALA A 6 0.79 -12.22 -5.05
CA ALA A 6 0.72 -11.50 -6.31
C ALA A 6 -0.37 -10.43 -6.27
N GLY A 7 -1.53 -10.70 -5.65
CA GLY A 7 -2.60 -9.70 -5.49
C GLY A 7 -2.18 -8.47 -4.66
N PHE A 8 -1.30 -8.65 -3.66
CA PHE A 8 -0.79 -7.57 -2.82
C PHE A 8 0.07 -6.54 -3.57
N ILE A 9 0.84 -7.00 -4.57
CA ILE A 9 1.69 -6.14 -5.41
C ILE A 9 0.91 -5.67 -6.65
N ILE A 10 0.19 -6.59 -7.30
CA ILE A 10 -0.55 -6.33 -8.53
C ILE A 10 -1.75 -5.42 -8.28
N GLY A 11 -2.40 -5.49 -7.11
CA GLY A 11 -3.55 -4.63 -6.76
C GLY A 11 -3.22 -3.13 -6.83
N PRO A 12 -2.28 -2.61 -6.02
CA PRO A 12 -1.91 -1.19 -6.06
C PRO A 12 -1.27 -0.78 -7.40
N PHE A 13 -0.56 -1.68 -8.08
CA PHE A 13 0.04 -1.40 -9.39
C PHE A 13 -1.02 -1.30 -10.49
N ALA A 14 -1.97 -2.25 -10.55
CA ALA A 14 -3.10 -2.24 -11.47
C ALA A 14 -4.03 -1.06 -11.20
N GLY A 15 -4.33 -0.76 -9.94
CA GLY A 15 -5.13 0.41 -9.56
C GLY A 15 -4.50 1.73 -10.00
N ALA A 16 -3.19 1.87 -9.86
CA ALA A 16 -2.45 3.05 -10.33
C ALA A 16 -2.42 3.16 -11.86
N ILE A 17 -2.23 2.04 -12.57
CA ILE A 17 -2.26 2.01 -14.04
C ILE A 17 -3.65 2.39 -14.56
N ILE A 18 -4.72 1.85 -13.97
CA ILE A 18 -6.10 2.18 -14.35
C ILE A 18 -6.40 3.66 -14.06
N GLY A 19 -5.96 4.18 -12.92
CA GLY A 19 -6.10 5.59 -12.56
C GLY A 19 -5.36 6.54 -13.52
N GLU A 20 -4.12 6.23 -13.89
CA GLU A 20 -3.37 7.02 -14.87
C GLU A 20 -3.86 6.84 -16.31
N MET A 21 -4.44 5.68 -16.65
CA MET A 21 -5.11 5.47 -17.92
C MET A 21 -6.34 6.38 -18.06
N TYR A 22 -7.13 6.52 -17.00
CA TYR A 22 -8.22 7.50 -16.94
C TYR A 22 -7.72 8.96 -16.99
N ALA A 23 -6.51 9.22 -16.49
CA ALA A 23 -5.87 10.53 -16.57
C ALA A 23 -5.22 10.83 -17.94
N GLY A 24 -5.25 9.88 -18.90
CA GLY A 24 -4.74 10.08 -20.27
C GLY A 24 -3.21 10.15 -20.38
N LYS A 25 -2.48 9.64 -19.40
CA LYS A 25 -1.02 9.80 -19.28
C LYS A 25 -0.23 8.74 -20.05
N ARG A 26 0.99 9.09 -20.47
CA ARG A 26 1.88 8.20 -21.27
C ARG A 26 2.35 7.00 -20.45
N SER A 27 2.60 5.87 -21.11
CA SER A 27 3.05 4.60 -20.51
C SER A 27 4.27 4.73 -19.55
N LYS A 28 5.16 5.70 -19.78
CA LYS A 28 6.31 5.98 -18.90
C LYS A 28 5.90 6.59 -17.55
N GLU A 29 4.84 7.38 -17.50
CA GLU A 29 4.27 7.90 -16.25
C GLU A 29 3.51 6.81 -15.49
N MET A 30 2.80 5.92 -16.20
CA MET A 30 2.06 4.82 -15.59
C MET A 30 2.96 3.90 -14.74
N PHE A 31 4.18 3.60 -15.22
CA PHE A 31 5.17 2.85 -14.44
C PHE A 31 5.63 3.59 -13.18
N ARG A 32 5.83 4.91 -13.29
CA ARG A 32 6.23 5.76 -12.16
C ARG A 32 5.10 5.92 -11.15
N ALA A 33 3.85 6.02 -11.61
CA ALA A 33 2.65 6.03 -10.77
C ALA A 33 2.41 4.68 -10.08
N GLY A 34 2.62 3.57 -10.80
CA GLY A 34 2.60 2.21 -10.24
C GLY A 34 3.62 2.03 -9.11
N LEU A 35 4.86 2.50 -9.31
CA LEU A 35 5.87 2.52 -8.25
C LEU A 35 5.50 3.44 -7.09
N GLY A 36 4.92 4.61 -7.37
CA GLY A 36 4.43 5.53 -6.34
C GLY A 36 3.33 4.92 -5.47
N SER A 37 2.38 4.22 -6.08
CA SER A 37 1.30 3.49 -5.39
C SER A 37 1.83 2.35 -4.54
N PHE A 38 2.82 1.60 -5.05
CA PHE A 38 3.47 0.53 -4.28
C PHE A 38 4.24 1.06 -3.07
N ILE A 39 4.99 2.15 -3.24
CA ILE A 39 5.70 2.81 -2.12
C ILE A 39 4.70 3.38 -1.12
N GLY A 40 3.64 4.05 -1.58
CA GLY A 40 2.59 4.58 -0.71
C GLY A 40 1.91 3.48 0.09
N PHE A 41 1.69 2.32 -0.52
CA PHE A 41 1.13 1.16 0.14
C PHE A 41 2.08 0.54 1.19
N LEU A 42 3.38 0.43 0.89
CA LEU A 42 4.39 0.00 1.86
C LEU A 42 4.45 0.96 3.06
N VAL A 43 4.47 2.27 2.81
CA VAL A 43 4.47 3.30 3.87
C VAL A 43 3.20 3.22 4.70
N ALA A 44 2.03 3.11 4.07
CA ALA A 44 0.76 2.98 4.79
C ALA A 44 0.71 1.71 5.65
N THR A 45 1.23 0.59 5.15
CA THR A 45 1.33 -0.67 5.89
C THR A 45 2.27 -0.51 7.09
N PHE A 46 3.42 0.14 6.88
CA PHE A 46 4.39 0.39 7.96
C PHE A 46 3.80 1.27 9.07
N ILE A 47 3.10 2.34 8.69
CA ILE A 47 2.39 3.22 9.64
C ILE A 47 1.34 2.42 10.43
N LYS A 48 0.56 1.55 9.78
CA LYS A 48 -0.42 0.70 10.48
C LYS A 48 0.24 -0.22 11.51
N ILE A 49 1.39 -0.80 11.17
CA ILE A 49 2.16 -1.65 12.10
C ILE A 49 2.65 -0.83 13.30
N LEU A 50 3.20 0.37 13.07
CA LEU A 50 3.64 1.27 14.13
C LEU A 50 2.50 1.68 15.07
N ILE A 51 1.36 2.09 14.51
CA ILE A 51 0.19 2.50 15.29
C ILE A 51 -0.35 1.31 16.08
N SER A 52 -0.50 0.15 15.45
CA SER A 52 -0.95 -1.07 16.12
C SER A 52 0.00 -1.49 17.26
N GLY A 53 1.32 -1.39 17.04
CA GLY A 53 2.32 -1.67 18.07
C GLY A 53 2.26 -0.68 19.24
N THR A 54 2.02 0.60 18.93
CA THR A 54 1.89 1.65 19.95
C THR A 54 0.60 1.47 20.76
N MET A 55 -0.52 1.14 20.10
CA MET A 55 -1.77 0.79 20.77
C MET A 55 -1.60 -0.43 21.67
N PHE A 56 -0.91 -1.47 21.19
CA PHE A 56 -0.62 -2.67 21.96
C PHE A 56 0.21 -2.35 23.21
N PHE A 57 1.24 -1.51 23.07
CA PHE A 57 2.08 -1.09 24.19
C PHE A 57 1.32 -0.22 25.21
N LEU A 58 0.51 0.72 24.74
CA LEU A 58 -0.38 1.54 25.58
C LEU A 58 -1.39 0.68 26.33
N PHE A 59 -1.95 -0.34 25.68
CA PHE A 59 -2.89 -1.28 26.30
C PHE A 59 -2.20 -2.09 27.39
N PHE A 60 -1.00 -2.63 27.13
CA PHE A 60 -0.21 -3.35 28.14
C PHE A 60 0.19 -2.46 29.33
N LYS A 61 0.57 -1.21 29.08
CA LYS A 61 0.91 -0.24 30.13
C LYS A 61 -0.31 0.22 30.93
N GLY A 62 -1.50 0.26 30.33
CA GLY A 62 -2.74 0.61 31.04
C GLY A 62 -3.34 -0.55 31.83
N LEU A 63 -2.95 -1.79 31.53
CA LEU A 63 -3.42 -3.00 32.19
C LEU A 63 -2.61 -3.35 33.47
N PHE A 64 -1.40 -2.81 33.59
CA PHE A 64 -0.48 -2.97 34.73
C PHE A 64 -0.34 -1.67 35.50
#